data_AF-A0A960Z2S4-F1
#
_entry.id   AF-A0A960Z2S4-F1
#
_cell.length_a   1.000
_cell.length_b   1.000
_cell.length_c   1.000
_cell.angle_alpha   90.00
_cell.angle_beta   90.00
_cell.angle_gamma   90.00
#
_symmetry.space_group_name_H-M   'P 1'
#
loop_
_entity.id
_entity.type
_entity.pdbx_description
1 polymer ?
#
loop_
_entity_poly.entity_id
_entity_poly.type
_entity_poly.pdbx_seq_one_letter_code
_entity_poly.pdbx_strand_id
1 'polypeptide(L)'
;MSQILRFRPAVAGLSLAVLVLTLLGTPLIVAAAEGPTAAEYGVVLNLSGKQRMLSQKMSKEIMLVAMDVDKAANLKNLAATAALFDKTLHGLRDGDADLRLPPTTNARILRQLDTIGEIWTGFHATVDAIVAAGAVTPDQVAEVAAANLPLLQQMNKCVKLYEKDASSAGLSADPGLAVTINLAGKQRMLTQKMSKEYLLVAYGHETDANKLNLLETYTLFERTLAGLKDGDDVLGLPATSNADIRAQLDVVAGLWATFKPVVENGAAPGTTAFSATDLQTLATTNLPLLKEMNAAVGMYEKEAGGGGASM
;
A
#
# COMPACT_ATOMS: atom_id res chain seq x y z
N MET A 1 17.43 94.59 68.90
CA MET A 1 18.14 94.22 67.65
C MET A 1 17.55 92.89 67.19
N SER A 2 16.47 92.95 66.42
CA SER A 2 16.45 92.83 64.95
C SER A 2 17.04 91.51 64.45
N GLN A 3 16.15 90.62 63.98
CA GLN A 3 16.17 89.92 62.69
C GLN A 3 15.74 88.45 62.84
N ILE A 4 15.02 87.78 61.94
CA ILE A 4 14.24 88.12 60.73
C ILE A 4 13.31 86.88 60.55
N LEU A 5 12.04 87.07 60.22
CA LEU A 5 11.19 85.98 59.71
C LEU A 5 11.73 85.49 58.36
N ARG A 6 11.89 84.18 58.19
CA ARG A 6 11.90 83.58 56.85
C ARG A 6 10.99 82.36 56.80
N PHE A 7 9.88 82.57 56.10
CA PHE A 7 9.02 81.57 55.48
C PHE A 7 9.84 80.48 54.76
N ARG A 8 9.47 79.22 54.95
CA ARG A 8 9.82 78.11 54.03
C ARG A 8 8.51 77.61 53.41
N PRO A 9 8.39 77.54 52.07
CA PRO A 9 7.21 76.97 51.43
C PRO A 9 7.26 75.43 51.45
N ALA A 10 6.08 74.83 51.53
CA ALA A 10 5.84 73.41 51.44
C ALA A 10 6.14 72.90 50.02
N VAL A 11 6.73 71.71 49.91
CA VAL A 11 6.65 70.88 48.70
C VAL A 11 6.17 69.50 49.15
N ALA A 12 4.92 69.20 48.76
CA ALA A 12 4.30 67.91 48.94
C ALA A 12 5.02 66.87 48.05
N GLY A 13 5.58 65.83 48.67
CA GLY A 13 6.12 64.68 47.95
C GLY A 13 4.98 63.80 47.45
N LEU A 14 4.69 63.86 46.15
CA LEU A 14 3.78 62.95 45.46
C LEU A 14 4.56 61.65 45.18
N SER A 15 4.34 60.61 45.99
CA SER A 15 4.91 59.28 45.74
C SER A 15 4.16 58.60 44.58
N LEU A 16 4.74 58.65 43.39
CA LEU A 16 4.29 57.92 42.21
C LEU A 16 4.59 56.42 42.39
N ALA A 17 3.60 55.64 42.81
CA ALA A 17 3.68 54.18 42.80
C ALA A 17 3.59 53.67 41.35
N VAL A 18 4.72 53.32 40.76
CA VAL A 18 4.79 52.63 39.46
C VAL A 18 4.42 51.17 39.68
N LEU A 19 3.19 50.80 39.34
CA LEU A 19 2.73 49.41 39.28
C LEU A 19 3.34 48.74 38.04
N VAL A 20 4.48 48.08 38.19
CA VAL A 20 5.06 47.22 37.14
C VAL A 20 4.24 45.93 37.08
N LEU A 21 3.28 45.88 36.17
CA LEU A 21 2.54 44.65 35.85
C LEU A 21 3.44 43.74 35.01
N THR A 22 4.16 42.81 35.65
CA THR A 22 4.91 41.76 34.95
C THR A 22 3.93 40.76 34.34
N LEU A 23 3.62 40.92 33.05
CA LEU A 23 3.01 39.87 32.23
C LEU A 23 3.99 38.69 32.14
N LEU A 24 3.84 37.71 33.04
CA LEU A 24 4.48 36.40 32.91
C LEU A 24 3.82 35.69 31.72
N GLY A 25 4.37 35.91 30.52
CA GLY A 25 4.02 35.11 29.35
C GLY A 25 4.45 33.68 29.61
N THR A 26 3.50 32.79 29.89
CA THR A 26 3.76 31.35 29.82
C THR A 26 4.17 31.03 28.39
N PRO A 27 5.37 30.48 28.13
CA PRO A 27 5.72 30.07 26.79
C PRO A 27 4.69 29.01 26.36
N LEU A 28 4.00 29.30 25.26
CA LEU A 28 3.17 28.31 24.58
C LEU A 28 4.14 27.24 24.07
N ILE A 29 4.30 26.15 24.82
CA ILE A 29 4.96 24.96 24.30
C ILE A 29 4.00 24.40 23.27
N VAL A 30 4.18 24.81 22.01
CA VAL A 30 3.64 24.06 20.88
C VAL A 30 4.36 22.72 20.94
N ALA A 31 3.68 21.70 21.47
CA ALA A 31 4.10 20.33 21.22
C ALA A 31 4.14 20.20 19.69
N ALA A 32 5.34 20.13 19.12
CA ALA A 32 5.48 19.67 17.75
C ALA A 32 4.76 18.33 17.73
N ALA A 33 3.74 18.18 16.88
CA ALA A 33 3.09 16.89 16.72
C ALA A 33 4.19 15.89 16.40
N GLU A 34 4.48 14.99 17.33
CA GLU A 34 5.42 13.91 17.09
C GLU A 34 4.91 13.17 15.85
N GLY A 35 5.79 12.97 14.86
CA GLY A 35 5.42 12.23 13.66
C GLY A 35 4.97 10.81 14.02
N PRO A 36 4.41 10.06 13.05
CA PRO A 36 3.95 8.71 13.33
C PRO A 36 5.05 7.85 13.99
N THR A 37 4.65 7.02 14.94
CA THR A 37 5.52 6.05 15.61
C THR A 37 5.99 4.96 14.64
N ALA A 38 7.02 4.20 15.04
CA ALA A 38 7.50 3.04 14.27
C ALA A 38 6.38 2.05 13.93
N ALA A 39 5.51 1.77 14.91
CA ALA A 39 4.39 0.85 14.76
C ALA A 39 3.35 1.40 13.77
N GLU A 40 3.03 2.70 13.85
CA GLU A 40 2.11 3.34 12.92
C GLU A 40 2.66 3.35 11.48
N TYR A 41 3.95 3.62 11.30
CA TYR A 41 4.60 3.53 9.99
C TYR A 41 4.55 2.12 9.41
N GLY A 42 4.72 1.08 10.23
CA GLY A 42 4.54 -0.30 9.80
C GLY A 42 3.13 -0.56 9.23
N VAL A 43 2.10 -0.04 9.89
CA VAL A 43 0.71 -0.10 9.41
C VAL A 43 0.54 0.67 8.10
N VAL A 44 1.05 1.90 8.03
CA VAL A 44 0.99 2.76 6.83
C VAL A 44 1.65 2.09 5.62
N LEU A 45 2.85 1.52 5.79
CA LEU A 45 3.59 0.84 4.72
C LEU A 45 2.87 -0.43 4.24
N ASN A 46 2.36 -1.25 5.16
CA ASN A 46 1.61 -2.45 4.78
C ASN A 46 0.30 -2.09 4.05
N LEU A 47 -0.48 -1.13 4.56
CA LEU A 47 -1.75 -0.73 3.97
C LEU A 47 -1.60 0.02 2.64
N SER A 48 -0.63 0.92 2.52
CA SER A 48 -0.28 1.55 1.23
C SER A 48 0.24 0.52 0.23
N GLY A 49 1.05 -0.44 0.69
CA GLY A 49 1.49 -1.58 -0.11
C GLY A 49 0.33 -2.44 -0.62
N LYS A 50 -0.67 -2.69 0.23
CA LYS A 50 -1.89 -3.45 -0.06
C LYS A 50 -2.74 -2.80 -1.15
N GLN A 51 -2.74 -1.46 -1.25
CA GLN A 51 -3.47 -0.76 -2.31
C GLN A 51 -3.05 -1.18 -3.72
N ARG A 52 -1.75 -1.43 -3.93
CA ARG A 52 -1.24 -1.97 -5.21
C ARG A 52 -1.85 -3.32 -5.54
N MET A 53 -1.99 -4.18 -4.55
CA MET A 53 -2.60 -5.50 -4.72
C MET A 53 -4.10 -5.37 -5.00
N LEU A 54 -4.80 -4.52 -4.25
CA LEU A 54 -6.25 -4.31 -4.41
C LEU A 54 -6.60 -3.79 -5.81
N SER A 55 -5.80 -2.89 -6.40
CA SER A 55 -6.03 -2.44 -7.79
C SER A 55 -5.94 -3.59 -8.79
N GLN A 56 -4.96 -4.48 -8.65
CA GLN A 56 -4.84 -5.67 -9.50
C GLN A 56 -5.96 -6.67 -9.24
N LYS A 57 -6.36 -6.84 -7.97
CA LYS A 57 -7.43 -7.76 -7.55
C LYS A 57 -8.78 -7.35 -8.14
N MET A 58 -9.12 -6.05 -8.13
CA MET A 58 -10.35 -5.54 -8.76
C MET A 58 -10.36 -5.83 -10.27
N SER A 59 -9.27 -5.53 -10.99
CA SER A 59 -9.21 -5.83 -12.42
C SER A 59 -9.33 -7.33 -12.71
N LYS A 60 -8.72 -8.20 -11.89
CA LYS A 60 -8.91 -9.65 -12.00
C LYS A 60 -10.38 -10.04 -11.77
N GLU A 61 -11.02 -9.50 -10.73
CA GLU A 61 -12.42 -9.79 -10.41
C GLU A 61 -13.37 -9.35 -11.54
N ILE A 62 -13.13 -8.18 -12.13
CA ILE A 62 -13.85 -7.69 -13.32
C ILE A 62 -13.68 -8.67 -14.49
N MET A 63 -12.45 -9.12 -14.76
CA MET A 63 -12.21 -10.08 -15.83
C MET A 63 -12.87 -11.43 -15.58
N LEU A 64 -12.93 -11.91 -14.33
CA LEU A 64 -13.66 -13.13 -13.99
C LEU A 64 -15.17 -12.96 -14.22
N VAL A 65 -15.74 -11.78 -13.92
CA VAL A 65 -17.14 -11.45 -14.27
C VAL A 65 -17.35 -11.42 -15.78
N ALA A 66 -16.43 -10.82 -16.54
CA ALA A 66 -16.50 -10.74 -18.01
C ALA A 66 -16.43 -12.12 -18.68
N MET A 67 -15.69 -13.07 -18.08
CA MET A 67 -15.55 -14.46 -18.53
C MET A 67 -16.62 -15.40 -17.96
N ASP A 68 -17.59 -14.88 -17.21
CA ASP A 68 -18.64 -15.65 -16.51
C ASP A 68 -18.13 -16.73 -15.53
N VAL A 69 -16.91 -16.54 -14.99
CA VAL A 69 -16.29 -17.45 -14.02
C VAL A 69 -16.69 -17.04 -12.62
N ASP A 70 -17.44 -17.88 -11.91
CA ASP A 70 -17.94 -17.63 -10.54
C ASP A 70 -18.56 -16.22 -10.40
N LYS A 71 -19.28 -15.78 -11.43
CA LYS A 71 -19.69 -14.39 -11.65
C LYS A 71 -20.32 -13.72 -10.43
N ALA A 72 -21.30 -14.37 -9.80
CA ALA A 72 -21.99 -13.81 -8.64
C ALA A 72 -21.04 -13.60 -7.44
N ALA A 73 -20.11 -14.54 -7.22
CA ALA A 73 -19.11 -14.40 -6.17
C ALA A 73 -18.12 -13.27 -6.50
N ASN A 74 -17.69 -13.16 -7.76
CA ASN A 74 -16.76 -12.12 -8.18
C ASN A 74 -17.37 -10.70 -8.17
N LEU A 75 -18.67 -10.53 -8.44
CA LEU A 75 -19.36 -9.24 -8.24
C LEU A 75 -19.37 -8.81 -6.77
N LYS A 76 -19.65 -9.75 -5.85
CA LYS A 76 -19.58 -9.48 -4.41
C LYS A 76 -18.17 -9.15 -3.96
N ASN A 77 -17.18 -9.90 -4.44
CA ASN A 77 -15.78 -9.68 -4.13
C ASN A 77 -15.31 -8.32 -4.67
N LEU A 78 -15.69 -7.96 -5.89
CA LEU A 78 -15.35 -6.68 -6.52
C LEU A 78 -15.84 -5.50 -5.68
N ALA A 79 -17.11 -5.51 -5.28
CA ALA A 79 -17.68 -4.47 -4.43
C ALA A 79 -16.94 -4.36 -3.09
N ALA A 80 -16.63 -5.50 -2.44
CA ALA A 80 -15.88 -5.51 -1.18
C ALA A 80 -14.42 -5.02 -1.35
N THR A 81 -13.76 -5.39 -2.45
CA THR A 81 -12.40 -4.95 -2.76
C THR A 81 -12.35 -3.45 -3.00
N ALA A 82 -13.31 -2.91 -3.76
CA ALA A 82 -13.42 -1.48 -4.03
C ALA A 82 -13.69 -0.66 -2.77
N ALA A 83 -14.64 -1.08 -1.94
CA ALA A 83 -14.91 -0.44 -0.65
C ALA A 83 -13.67 -0.45 0.28
N LEU A 84 -12.91 -1.54 0.31
CA LEU A 84 -11.69 -1.62 1.10
C LEU A 84 -10.57 -0.72 0.54
N PHE A 85 -10.41 -0.66 -0.78
CA PHE A 85 -9.48 0.25 -1.43
C PHE A 85 -9.82 1.69 -1.05
N ASP A 86 -11.08 2.09 -1.25
CA ASP A 86 -11.57 3.43 -0.98
C ASP A 86 -11.39 3.84 0.48
N LYS A 87 -11.85 3.00 1.44
CA LYS A 87 -11.67 3.26 2.88
C LYS A 87 -10.20 3.44 3.24
N THR A 88 -9.32 2.60 2.69
CA THR A 88 -7.88 2.69 2.99
C THR A 88 -7.23 3.91 2.34
N LEU A 89 -7.63 4.30 1.13
CA LEU A 89 -7.10 5.50 0.46
C LEU A 89 -7.48 6.76 1.26
N HIS A 90 -8.73 6.87 1.69
CA HIS A 90 -9.18 7.94 2.59
C HIS A 90 -8.45 7.88 3.93
N GLY A 91 -8.33 6.71 4.55
CA GLY A 91 -7.62 6.54 5.81
C GLY A 91 -6.13 6.88 5.74
N LEU A 92 -5.44 6.60 4.62
CA LEU A 92 -4.05 7.00 4.40
C LEU A 92 -3.92 8.52 4.35
N ARG A 93 -4.94 9.21 3.82
CA ARG A 93 -4.93 10.66 3.67
C ARG A 93 -5.28 11.36 4.99
N ASP A 94 -6.43 11.03 5.54
CA ASP A 94 -7.09 11.80 6.60
C ASP A 94 -7.06 11.09 7.97
N GLY A 95 -6.49 9.88 8.02
CA GLY A 95 -6.47 9.02 9.21
C GLY A 95 -7.71 8.15 9.29
N ASP A 96 -7.58 6.97 9.90
CA ASP A 96 -8.70 6.07 10.17
C ASP A 96 -8.38 5.22 11.41
N ALA A 97 -9.16 5.41 12.48
CA ALA A 97 -8.92 4.75 13.76
C ALA A 97 -9.16 3.23 13.70
N ASP A 98 -10.12 2.76 12.88
CA ASP A 98 -10.38 1.32 12.72
C ASP A 98 -9.21 0.62 12.02
N LEU A 99 -8.60 1.32 11.05
CA LEU A 99 -7.43 0.86 10.32
C LEU A 99 -6.11 1.13 11.06
N ARG A 100 -6.16 1.88 12.17
CA ARG A 100 -4.98 2.37 12.92
C ARG A 100 -4.04 3.18 12.03
N LEU A 101 -4.62 3.96 11.13
CA LEU A 101 -3.89 4.85 10.24
C LEU A 101 -3.84 6.25 10.87
N PRO A 102 -2.64 6.79 11.15
CA PRO A 102 -2.52 8.22 11.42
C PRO A 102 -2.78 9.02 10.14
N PRO A 103 -3.23 10.28 10.25
CA PRO A 103 -3.34 11.16 9.09
C PRO A 103 -1.96 11.46 8.50
N THR A 104 -1.88 11.54 7.18
CA THR A 104 -0.64 11.94 6.50
C THR A 104 -0.44 13.43 6.61
N THR A 105 0.71 13.86 7.13
CA THR A 105 1.06 15.29 7.24
C THR A 105 2.07 15.75 6.20
N ASN A 106 2.82 14.81 5.58
CA ASN A 106 3.80 15.14 4.57
C ASN A 106 3.13 15.66 3.28
N ALA A 107 3.34 16.94 2.97
CA ALA A 107 2.70 17.61 1.83
C ALA A 107 3.01 16.96 0.46
N ARG A 108 4.17 16.29 0.30
CA ARG A 108 4.51 15.58 -0.94
C ARG A 108 3.68 14.31 -1.08
N ILE A 109 3.46 13.59 0.02
CA ILE A 109 2.65 12.38 0.05
C ILE A 109 1.18 12.75 -0.17
N LEU A 110 0.67 13.81 0.47
CA LEU A 110 -0.69 14.30 0.26
C LEU A 110 -0.98 14.58 -1.22
N ARG A 111 -0.11 15.31 -1.92
CA ARG A 111 -0.27 15.54 -3.37
C ARG A 111 -0.27 14.25 -4.18
N GLN A 112 0.53 13.26 -3.78
CA GLN A 112 0.54 11.96 -4.44
C GLN A 112 -0.76 11.18 -4.20
N LEU A 113 -1.33 11.25 -2.99
CA LEU A 113 -2.65 10.69 -2.67
C LEU A 113 -3.76 11.40 -3.44
N ASP A 114 -3.70 12.72 -3.60
CA ASP A 114 -4.66 13.47 -4.41
C ASP A 114 -4.62 13.03 -5.88
N THR A 115 -3.42 12.88 -6.48
CA THR A 115 -3.25 12.31 -7.84
C THR A 115 -3.82 10.89 -7.95
N ILE A 116 -3.67 10.07 -6.91
CA ILE A 116 -4.24 8.73 -6.87
C ILE A 116 -5.77 8.81 -6.81
N GLY A 117 -6.34 9.71 -6.00
CA GLY A 117 -7.77 9.93 -5.85
C GLY A 117 -8.45 10.33 -7.17
N GLU A 118 -7.79 11.15 -7.99
CA GLU A 118 -8.28 11.54 -9.31
C GLU A 118 -8.39 10.32 -10.25
N ILE A 119 -7.36 9.48 -10.32
CA ILE A 119 -7.37 8.25 -11.13
C ILE A 119 -8.40 7.26 -10.57
N TRP A 120 -8.45 7.15 -9.25
CA TRP A 120 -9.37 6.26 -8.55
C TRP A 120 -10.82 6.62 -8.82
N THR A 121 -11.17 7.90 -8.87
CA THR A 121 -12.55 8.36 -9.13
C THR A 121 -13.10 7.79 -10.44
N GLY A 122 -12.31 7.82 -11.51
CA GLY A 122 -12.71 7.24 -12.80
C GLY A 122 -12.80 5.71 -12.74
N PHE A 123 -11.80 5.06 -12.16
CA PHE A 123 -11.78 3.60 -12.00
C PHE A 123 -12.97 3.10 -11.16
N HIS A 124 -13.27 3.78 -10.05
CA HIS A 124 -14.36 3.45 -9.14
C HIS A 124 -15.73 3.60 -9.80
N ALA A 125 -15.93 4.65 -10.62
CA ALA A 125 -17.17 4.81 -11.37
C ALA A 125 -17.42 3.62 -12.33
N THR A 126 -16.38 3.12 -13.00
CA THR A 126 -16.49 1.91 -13.84
C THR A 126 -16.82 0.67 -12.98
N VAL A 127 -16.20 0.53 -11.80
CA VAL A 127 -16.52 -0.56 -10.85
C VAL A 127 -17.98 -0.51 -10.40
N ASP A 128 -18.47 0.65 -9.97
CA ASP A 128 -19.85 0.84 -9.52
C ASP A 128 -20.86 0.48 -10.63
N ALA A 129 -20.58 0.92 -11.86
CA ALA A 129 -21.41 0.59 -13.02
C ALA A 129 -21.47 -0.92 -13.28
N ILE A 130 -20.33 -1.62 -13.20
CA ILE A 130 -20.26 -3.08 -13.35
C ILE A 130 -21.04 -3.79 -12.24
N VAL A 131 -20.85 -3.39 -10.99
CA VAL A 131 -21.54 -3.99 -9.83
C VAL A 131 -23.05 -3.78 -9.92
N ALA A 132 -23.50 -2.57 -10.30
CA ALA A 132 -24.91 -2.25 -10.46
C ALA A 132 -25.57 -3.00 -11.63
N ALA A 133 -24.87 -3.11 -12.77
CA ALA A 133 -25.38 -3.83 -13.94
C ALA A 133 -25.29 -5.36 -13.78
N GLY A 134 -24.39 -5.86 -12.93
CA GLY A 134 -24.11 -7.28 -12.79
C GLY A 134 -23.51 -7.89 -14.07
N ALA A 135 -22.85 -7.08 -14.91
CA ALA A 135 -22.24 -7.51 -16.16
C ALA A 135 -21.09 -6.55 -16.53
N VAL A 136 -20.19 -7.02 -17.40
CA VAL A 136 -19.04 -6.25 -17.89
C VAL A 136 -19.13 -6.16 -19.41
N THR A 137 -19.02 -4.95 -19.96
CA THR A 137 -18.97 -4.70 -21.40
C THR A 137 -17.52 -4.71 -21.92
N PRO A 138 -17.30 -4.92 -23.24
CA PRO A 138 -15.96 -4.82 -23.83
C PRO A 138 -15.29 -3.45 -23.60
N ASP A 139 -16.07 -2.36 -23.64
CA ASP A 139 -15.56 -1.01 -23.38
C ASP A 139 -15.07 -0.89 -21.92
N GLN A 140 -15.81 -1.45 -20.96
CA GLN A 140 -15.39 -1.48 -19.56
C GLN A 140 -14.12 -2.32 -19.34
N VAL A 141 -13.93 -3.42 -20.10
CA VAL A 141 -12.66 -4.16 -20.08
C VAL A 141 -11.51 -3.26 -20.53
N ALA A 142 -11.67 -2.53 -21.63
CA ALA A 142 -10.66 -1.62 -22.15
C ALA A 142 -10.36 -0.46 -21.19
N GLU A 143 -11.40 0.16 -20.59
CA GLU A 143 -11.26 1.21 -19.58
C GLU A 143 -10.44 0.72 -18.38
N VAL A 144 -10.80 -0.45 -17.84
CA VAL A 144 -10.15 -1.03 -16.67
C VAL A 144 -8.69 -1.41 -16.98
N ALA A 145 -8.42 -2.00 -18.14
CA ALA A 145 -7.07 -2.33 -18.58
C ALA A 145 -6.19 -1.06 -18.69
N ALA A 146 -6.72 -0.01 -19.33
CA ALA A 146 -6.04 1.27 -19.51
C ALA A 146 -5.78 2.00 -18.19
N ALA A 147 -6.72 1.98 -17.25
CA ALA A 147 -6.61 2.68 -15.97
C ALA A 147 -5.78 1.90 -14.92
N ASN A 148 -5.69 0.58 -15.03
CA ASN A 148 -5.05 -0.27 -14.02
C ASN A 148 -3.54 -0.02 -13.87
N LEU A 149 -2.79 0.12 -14.98
CA LEU A 149 -1.35 0.36 -14.94
C LEU A 149 -0.99 1.74 -14.36
N PRO A 150 -1.62 2.85 -14.80
CA PRO A 150 -1.43 4.16 -14.16
C PRO A 150 -1.71 4.13 -12.65
N LEU A 151 -2.82 3.52 -12.22
CA LEU A 151 -3.17 3.44 -10.80
C LEU A 151 -2.10 2.66 -10.01
N LEU A 152 -1.65 1.51 -10.53
CA LEU A 152 -0.56 0.74 -9.93
C LEU A 152 0.74 1.54 -9.84
N GLN A 153 1.10 2.28 -10.89
CA GLN A 153 2.31 3.11 -10.90
C GLN A 153 2.26 4.23 -9.86
N GLN A 154 1.12 4.92 -9.73
CA GLN A 154 0.97 5.98 -8.72
C GLN A 154 0.97 5.41 -7.30
N MET A 155 0.32 4.27 -7.08
CA MET A 155 0.39 3.56 -5.79
C MET A 155 1.82 3.13 -5.44
N ASN A 156 2.61 2.64 -6.42
CA ASN A 156 4.03 2.35 -6.22
C ASN A 156 4.84 3.58 -5.84
N LYS A 157 4.57 4.74 -6.45
CA LYS A 157 5.22 6.01 -6.07
C LYS A 157 4.86 6.41 -4.64
N CYS A 158 3.59 6.28 -4.26
CA CYS A 158 3.13 6.58 -2.91
C CYS A 158 3.83 5.72 -1.84
N VAL A 159 3.94 4.41 -2.05
CA VAL A 159 4.68 3.51 -1.14
C VAL A 159 6.13 3.96 -0.98
N LYS A 160 6.83 4.27 -2.08
CA LYS A 160 8.22 4.77 -2.02
C LYS A 160 8.36 6.09 -1.27
N LEU A 161 7.35 6.96 -1.35
CA LEU A 161 7.34 8.20 -0.58
C LEU A 161 7.17 7.93 0.91
N TYR A 162 6.29 7.00 1.30
CA TYR A 162 6.17 6.56 2.70
C TYR A 162 7.43 5.89 3.22
N GLU A 163 8.08 5.02 2.42
CA GLU A 163 9.36 4.41 2.76
C GLU A 163 10.40 5.50 3.07
N LYS A 164 10.49 6.52 2.21
CA LYS A 164 11.40 7.66 2.40
C LYS A 164 11.06 8.51 3.63
N ASP A 165 9.77 8.74 3.88
CA ASP A 165 9.29 9.52 5.03
C ASP A 165 9.62 8.82 6.34
N ALA A 166 9.39 7.50 6.41
CA ALA A 166 9.77 6.66 7.54
C ALA A 166 11.29 6.74 7.81
N SER A 167 12.12 6.55 6.77
CA SER A 167 13.58 6.67 6.92
C SER A 167 14.01 8.05 7.41
N SER A 168 13.36 9.12 6.93
CA SER A 168 13.65 10.51 7.34
C SER A 168 13.25 10.78 8.79
N ALA A 169 12.26 10.06 9.32
CA ALA A 169 11.85 10.08 10.72
C ALA A 169 12.76 9.24 11.64
N GLY A 170 13.89 8.72 11.13
CA GLY A 170 14.80 7.85 11.88
C GLY A 170 14.33 6.40 12.00
N LEU A 171 13.21 6.05 11.34
CA LEU A 171 12.64 4.72 11.32
C LEU A 171 13.21 3.97 10.10
N SER A 172 14.48 3.62 10.20
CA SER A 172 15.16 2.79 9.19
C SER A 172 15.25 1.36 9.70
N ALA A 173 14.55 0.44 9.05
CA ALA A 173 14.88 -0.97 9.18
C ALA A 173 16.24 -1.24 8.53
N ASP A 174 16.86 -2.38 8.87
CA ASP A 174 17.99 -2.88 8.09
C ASP A 174 17.64 -2.86 6.58
N PRO A 175 18.49 -2.31 5.70
CA PRO A 175 18.17 -2.17 4.29
C PRO A 175 17.76 -3.48 3.61
N GLY A 176 18.37 -4.61 3.98
CA GLY A 176 18.02 -5.93 3.47
C GLY A 176 16.63 -6.37 3.95
N LEU A 177 16.30 -6.08 5.21
CA LEU A 177 14.99 -6.38 5.80
C LEU A 177 13.85 -5.53 5.19
N ALA A 178 14.10 -4.23 4.96
CA ALA A 178 13.13 -3.35 4.29
C ALA A 178 12.83 -3.81 2.85
N VAL A 179 13.88 -4.17 2.11
CA VAL A 179 13.76 -4.75 0.76
C VAL A 179 12.97 -6.07 0.81
N THR A 180 13.27 -6.93 1.78
CA THR A 180 12.59 -8.22 1.99
C THR A 180 11.09 -8.04 2.20
N ILE A 181 10.67 -7.15 3.12
CA ILE A 181 9.24 -6.90 3.39
C ILE A 181 8.54 -6.34 2.15
N ASN A 182 9.16 -5.40 1.44
CA ASN A 182 8.55 -4.80 0.24
C ASN A 182 8.40 -5.84 -0.88
N LEU A 183 9.43 -6.66 -1.13
CA LEU A 183 9.41 -7.69 -2.17
C LEU A 183 8.48 -8.84 -1.83
N ALA A 184 8.44 -9.28 -0.56
CA ALA A 184 7.43 -10.22 -0.06
C ALA A 184 6.01 -9.65 -0.24
N GLY A 185 5.81 -8.39 0.14
CA GLY A 185 4.55 -7.67 -0.03
C GLY A 185 4.11 -7.60 -1.50
N LYS A 186 5.08 -7.40 -2.40
CA LYS A 186 4.87 -7.37 -3.86
C LYS A 186 4.42 -8.71 -4.41
N GLN A 187 4.82 -9.84 -3.82
CA GLN A 187 4.37 -11.17 -4.26
C GLN A 187 2.84 -11.28 -4.25
N ARG A 188 2.17 -10.77 -3.21
CA ARG A 188 0.68 -10.72 -3.13
C ARG A 188 0.09 -10.04 -4.36
N MET A 189 0.65 -8.89 -4.75
CA MET A 189 0.20 -8.14 -5.94
C MET A 189 0.47 -8.91 -7.23
N LEU A 190 1.65 -9.52 -7.36
CA LEU A 190 2.02 -10.29 -8.56
C LEU A 190 1.06 -11.46 -8.81
N THR A 191 0.59 -12.17 -7.78
CA THR A 191 -0.43 -13.24 -7.96
C THR A 191 -1.71 -12.71 -8.63
N GLN A 192 -2.16 -11.52 -8.24
CA GLN A 192 -3.35 -10.88 -8.80
C GLN A 192 -3.08 -10.35 -10.21
N LYS A 193 -1.91 -9.73 -10.41
CA LYS A 193 -1.47 -9.19 -11.71
C LYS A 193 -1.36 -10.27 -12.78
N MET A 194 -0.73 -11.41 -12.46
CA MET A 194 -0.64 -12.56 -13.38
C MET A 194 -2.03 -13.07 -13.77
N SER A 195 -2.95 -13.18 -12.81
CA SER A 195 -4.31 -13.64 -13.09
C SER A 195 -5.06 -12.67 -14.02
N LYS A 196 -4.95 -11.36 -13.77
CA LYS A 196 -5.51 -10.33 -14.63
C LYS A 196 -4.94 -10.42 -16.05
N GLU A 197 -3.63 -10.52 -16.20
CA GLU A 197 -2.96 -10.60 -17.50
C GLU A 197 -3.37 -11.86 -18.25
N TYR A 198 -3.36 -13.01 -17.59
CA TYR A 198 -3.87 -14.26 -18.18
C TYR A 198 -5.30 -14.12 -18.69
N LEU A 199 -6.19 -13.53 -17.88
CA LEU A 199 -7.59 -13.35 -18.27
C LEU A 199 -7.77 -12.35 -19.42
N LEU A 200 -6.93 -11.31 -19.50
CA LEU A 200 -6.92 -10.38 -20.64
C LEU A 200 -6.47 -11.09 -21.93
N VAL A 201 -5.47 -11.96 -21.86
CA VAL A 201 -5.06 -12.81 -23.00
C VAL A 201 -6.21 -13.75 -23.39
N ALA A 202 -6.83 -14.42 -22.43
CA ALA A 202 -7.96 -15.34 -22.67
C ALA A 202 -9.19 -14.64 -23.27
N TYR A 203 -9.43 -13.39 -22.89
CA TYR A 203 -10.49 -12.54 -23.43
C TYR A 203 -10.16 -11.96 -24.82
N GLY A 204 -8.90 -12.03 -25.25
CA GLY A 204 -8.43 -11.49 -26.53
C GLY A 204 -8.15 -9.98 -26.52
N HIS A 205 -7.93 -9.39 -25.34
CA HIS A 205 -7.61 -7.97 -25.21
C HIS A 205 -6.09 -7.76 -25.15
N GLU A 206 -5.55 -7.02 -26.13
CA GLU A 206 -4.12 -6.70 -26.24
C GLU A 206 -3.22 -7.93 -26.02
N THR A 207 -3.56 -9.05 -26.68
CA THR A 207 -3.02 -10.39 -26.44
C THR A 207 -1.49 -10.42 -26.37
N ASP A 208 -0.79 -9.85 -27.34
CA ASP A 208 0.68 -9.89 -27.39
C ASP A 208 1.31 -9.13 -26.22
N ALA A 209 0.78 -7.95 -25.90
CA ALA A 209 1.26 -7.16 -24.77
C ALA A 209 0.99 -7.88 -23.44
N ASN A 210 -0.19 -8.48 -23.27
CA ASN A 210 -0.53 -9.20 -22.05
C ASN A 210 0.23 -10.53 -21.90
N LYS A 211 0.60 -11.21 -23.00
CA LYS A 211 1.51 -12.37 -22.96
C LYS A 211 2.90 -11.99 -22.46
N LEU A 212 3.47 -10.90 -22.97
CA LEU A 212 4.76 -10.38 -22.52
C LEU A 212 4.69 -9.94 -21.05
N ASN A 213 3.65 -9.20 -20.66
CA ASN A 213 3.44 -8.79 -19.28
C ASN A 213 3.31 -9.98 -18.34
N LEU A 214 2.58 -11.03 -18.75
CA LEU A 214 2.41 -12.25 -17.97
C LEU A 214 3.75 -12.96 -17.78
N LEU A 215 4.53 -13.10 -18.87
CA LEU A 215 5.89 -13.66 -18.84
C LEU A 215 6.80 -12.95 -17.84
N GLU A 216 6.85 -11.63 -17.92
CA GLU A 216 7.64 -10.80 -17.00
C GLU A 216 7.16 -10.98 -15.55
N THR A 217 5.85 -10.99 -15.34
CA THR A 217 5.26 -11.04 -13.99
C THR A 217 5.50 -12.37 -13.31
N TYR A 218 5.31 -13.49 -14.02
CA TYR A 218 5.55 -14.81 -13.43
C TYR A 218 7.03 -15.10 -13.23
N THR A 219 7.89 -14.64 -14.14
CA THR A 219 9.35 -14.76 -13.98
C THR A 219 9.82 -13.99 -12.75
N LEU A 220 9.30 -12.76 -12.56
CA LEU A 220 9.63 -11.95 -11.39
C LEU A 220 9.09 -12.57 -10.09
N PHE A 221 7.88 -13.11 -10.10
CA PHE A 221 7.30 -13.82 -8.95
C PHE A 221 8.21 -14.99 -8.54
N GLU A 222 8.52 -15.88 -9.48
CA GLU A 222 9.34 -17.07 -9.22
C GLU A 222 10.72 -16.72 -8.66
N ARG A 223 11.41 -15.77 -9.31
CA ARG A 223 12.72 -15.31 -8.85
C ARG A 223 12.66 -14.72 -7.45
N THR A 224 11.66 -13.90 -7.17
CA THR A 224 11.53 -13.26 -5.85
C THR A 224 11.17 -14.29 -4.78
N LEU A 225 10.30 -15.27 -5.07
CA LEU A 225 9.96 -16.33 -4.14
C LEU A 225 11.19 -17.16 -3.76
N ALA A 226 12.02 -17.53 -4.74
CA ALA A 226 13.29 -18.19 -4.48
C ALA A 226 14.25 -17.30 -3.67
N GLY A 227 14.38 -16.02 -4.05
CA GLY A 227 15.24 -15.06 -3.35
C GLY A 227 14.83 -14.77 -1.91
N LEU A 228 13.52 -14.78 -1.59
CA LEU A 228 13.03 -14.64 -0.22
C LEU A 228 13.51 -15.81 0.66
N LYS A 229 13.62 -17.01 0.07
CA LYS A 229 14.08 -18.21 0.79
C LYS A 229 15.60 -18.27 0.87
N ASP A 230 16.27 -18.19 -0.27
CA ASP A 230 17.67 -18.57 -0.42
C ASP A 230 18.61 -17.40 -0.71
N GLY A 231 18.07 -16.18 -0.77
CA GLY A 231 18.80 -14.95 -1.11
C GLY A 231 18.87 -14.70 -2.62
N ASP A 232 19.01 -13.43 -3.00
CA ASP A 232 19.26 -13.00 -4.37
C ASP A 232 20.00 -11.65 -4.36
N ASP A 233 21.29 -11.66 -4.69
CA ASP A 233 22.17 -10.48 -4.65
C ASP A 233 21.69 -9.35 -5.57
N VAL A 234 21.11 -9.70 -6.72
CA VAL A 234 20.64 -8.70 -7.70
C VAL A 234 19.35 -8.04 -7.22
N LEU A 235 18.50 -8.78 -6.50
CA LEU A 235 17.31 -8.22 -5.85
C LEU A 235 17.63 -7.58 -4.49
N GLY A 236 18.85 -7.74 -3.98
CA GLY A 236 19.25 -7.31 -2.64
C GLY A 236 18.52 -8.06 -1.53
N LEU A 237 18.13 -9.31 -1.80
CA LEU A 237 17.43 -10.16 -0.84
C LEU A 237 18.43 -10.98 -0.02
N PRO A 238 18.50 -10.80 1.30
CA PRO A 238 19.21 -11.74 2.15
C PRO A 238 18.44 -13.06 2.24
N ALA A 239 19.18 -14.18 2.35
CA ALA A 239 18.57 -15.46 2.66
C ALA A 239 17.99 -15.47 4.08
N THR A 240 16.84 -16.10 4.27
CA THR A 240 16.27 -16.30 5.62
C THR A 240 16.70 -17.65 6.20
N SER A 241 17.23 -17.62 7.42
CA SER A 241 17.54 -18.83 8.21
C SER A 241 16.40 -19.25 9.14
N ASN A 242 15.32 -18.47 9.20
CA ASN A 242 14.19 -18.72 10.07
C ASN A 242 13.36 -19.91 9.55
N ALA A 243 13.33 -21.00 10.32
CA ALA A 243 12.69 -22.25 9.92
C ALA A 243 11.18 -22.09 9.65
N ASP A 244 10.49 -21.25 10.43
CA ASP A 244 9.04 -21.03 10.26
C ASP A 244 8.75 -20.26 8.97
N ILE A 245 9.55 -19.25 8.65
CA ILE A 245 9.43 -18.49 7.39
C ILE A 245 9.73 -19.41 6.21
N ARG A 246 10.81 -20.22 6.28
CA ARG A 246 11.15 -21.18 5.21
C ARG A 246 10.02 -22.18 4.98
N ALA A 247 9.43 -22.72 6.05
CA ALA A 247 8.30 -23.64 5.95
C ALA A 247 7.06 -22.98 5.31
N GLN A 248 6.77 -21.72 5.66
CA GLN A 248 5.68 -20.98 5.03
C GLN A 248 5.96 -20.70 3.54
N LEU A 249 7.20 -20.37 3.16
CA LEU A 249 7.58 -20.20 1.75
C LEU A 249 7.48 -21.53 0.97
N ASP A 250 7.70 -22.67 1.62
CA ASP A 250 7.48 -23.99 1.02
C ASP A 250 5.99 -24.27 0.75
N VAL A 251 5.09 -23.83 1.64
CA VAL A 251 3.64 -23.86 1.38
C VAL A 251 3.29 -23.00 0.16
N VAL A 252 3.85 -21.79 0.07
CA VAL A 252 3.66 -20.89 -1.08
C VAL A 252 4.20 -21.54 -2.37
N ALA A 253 5.38 -22.17 -2.31
CA ALA A 253 5.98 -22.85 -3.45
C ALA A 253 5.13 -24.04 -3.94
N GLY A 254 4.52 -24.80 -3.02
CA GLY A 254 3.59 -25.89 -3.37
C GLY A 254 2.34 -25.38 -4.11
N LEU A 255 1.75 -24.27 -3.65
CA LEU A 255 0.63 -23.62 -4.35
C LEU A 255 1.07 -23.04 -5.70
N TRP A 256 2.26 -22.44 -5.75
CA TRP A 256 2.86 -21.94 -6.98
C TRP A 256 3.04 -23.05 -8.03
N ALA A 257 3.47 -24.25 -7.63
CA ALA A 257 3.65 -25.38 -8.55
C ALA A 257 2.36 -25.79 -9.27
N THR A 258 1.19 -25.53 -8.68
CA THR A 258 -0.11 -25.76 -9.34
C THR A 258 -0.53 -24.57 -10.21
N PHE A 259 -0.23 -23.35 -9.78
CA PHE A 259 -0.60 -22.13 -10.48
C PHE A 259 0.28 -21.85 -11.72
N LYS A 260 1.56 -22.18 -11.64
CA LYS A 260 2.59 -21.88 -12.65
C LYS A 260 2.26 -22.42 -14.05
N PRO A 261 1.91 -23.71 -14.23
CA PRO A 261 1.66 -24.24 -15.57
C PRO A 261 0.53 -23.51 -16.31
N VAL A 262 -0.48 -23.03 -15.59
CA VAL A 262 -1.59 -22.26 -16.16
C VAL A 262 -1.08 -20.94 -16.74
N VAL A 263 -0.33 -20.16 -15.96
CA VAL A 263 0.16 -18.85 -16.42
C VAL A 263 1.29 -18.96 -17.45
N GLU A 264 2.14 -19.97 -17.35
CA GLU A 264 3.15 -20.26 -18.38
C GLU A 264 2.51 -20.59 -19.72
N ASN A 265 1.47 -21.44 -19.71
CA ASN A 265 0.70 -21.74 -20.92
C ASN A 265 0.07 -20.46 -21.49
N GLY A 266 -0.53 -19.61 -20.66
CA GLY A 266 -1.13 -18.35 -21.13
C GLY A 266 -0.12 -17.36 -21.73
N ALA A 267 1.11 -17.34 -21.23
CA ALA A 267 2.17 -16.46 -21.72
C ALA A 267 2.83 -16.95 -23.01
N ALA A 268 2.71 -18.25 -23.33
CA ALA A 268 3.42 -18.83 -24.47
C ALA A 268 2.94 -18.20 -25.80
N PRO A 269 3.88 -17.85 -26.72
CA PRO A 269 3.52 -17.21 -28.00
C PRO A 269 2.51 -18.00 -28.82
N GLY A 270 2.60 -19.34 -28.81
CA GLY A 270 1.73 -20.24 -29.57
C GLY A 270 0.34 -20.50 -28.98
N THR A 271 0.06 -20.06 -27.74
CA THR A 271 -1.22 -20.34 -27.09
C THR A 271 -2.32 -19.48 -27.68
N THR A 272 -3.33 -20.12 -28.27
CA THR A 272 -4.49 -19.46 -28.89
C THR A 272 -5.83 -19.91 -28.30
N ALA A 273 -5.82 -20.95 -27.47
CA ALA A 273 -7.01 -21.51 -26.85
C ALA A 273 -6.82 -21.59 -25.32
N PHE A 274 -7.89 -21.27 -24.60
CA PHE A 274 -7.93 -21.22 -23.14
C PHE A 274 -9.08 -22.12 -22.66
N SER A 275 -8.77 -23.15 -21.87
CA SER A 275 -9.79 -24.08 -21.42
C SER A 275 -10.56 -23.52 -20.23
N ALA A 276 -11.84 -23.90 -20.09
CA ALA A 276 -12.63 -23.58 -18.90
C ALA A 276 -11.98 -24.13 -17.62
N THR A 277 -11.31 -25.29 -17.72
CA THR A 277 -10.54 -25.89 -16.63
C THR A 277 -9.40 -25.00 -16.17
N ASP A 278 -8.64 -24.41 -17.10
CA ASP A 278 -7.52 -23.53 -16.75
C ASP A 278 -8.02 -22.23 -16.12
N LEU A 279 -9.10 -21.65 -16.66
CA LEU A 279 -9.76 -20.47 -16.07
C LEU A 279 -10.24 -20.74 -14.65
N GLN A 280 -10.86 -21.89 -14.41
CA GLN A 280 -11.30 -22.30 -13.08
C GLN A 280 -10.12 -22.59 -12.15
N THR A 281 -9.06 -23.22 -12.66
CA THR A 281 -7.83 -23.49 -11.89
C THR A 281 -7.18 -22.19 -11.46
N LEU A 282 -7.02 -21.23 -12.38
CA LEU A 282 -6.53 -19.88 -12.08
C LEU A 282 -7.36 -19.21 -10.97
N ALA A 283 -8.68 -19.20 -11.13
CA ALA A 283 -9.59 -18.54 -10.18
C ALA A 283 -9.51 -19.15 -8.77
N THR A 284 -9.54 -20.49 -8.70
CA THR A 284 -9.60 -21.23 -7.42
C THR A 284 -8.26 -21.27 -6.68
N THR A 285 -7.14 -21.33 -7.40
CA THR A 285 -5.80 -21.41 -6.78
C THR A 285 -5.22 -20.02 -6.43
N ASN A 286 -5.73 -18.95 -7.04
CA ASN A 286 -5.25 -17.59 -6.79
C ASN A 286 -5.47 -17.10 -5.34
N LEU A 287 -6.65 -17.33 -4.75
CA LEU A 287 -6.95 -16.85 -3.39
C LEU A 287 -6.15 -17.59 -2.31
N PRO A 288 -6.00 -18.93 -2.35
CA PRO A 288 -5.06 -19.64 -1.48
C PRO A 288 -3.63 -19.10 -1.60
N LEU A 289 -3.11 -18.92 -2.82
CA LEU A 289 -1.76 -18.41 -3.01
C LEU A 289 -1.58 -16.99 -2.44
N LEU A 290 -2.56 -16.11 -2.65
CA LEU A 290 -2.60 -14.77 -2.04
C LEU A 290 -2.58 -14.85 -0.52
N LYS A 291 -3.40 -15.72 0.07
CA LYS A 291 -3.53 -15.87 1.53
C LYS A 291 -2.23 -16.35 2.15
N GLU A 292 -1.63 -17.40 1.62
CA GLU A 292 -0.40 -17.96 2.17
C GLU A 292 0.80 -17.04 1.94
N MET A 293 0.82 -16.28 0.85
CA MET A 293 1.81 -15.22 0.66
C MET A 293 1.60 -14.07 1.65
N ASN A 294 0.35 -13.75 2.00
CA ASN A 294 0.07 -12.76 3.05
C ASN A 294 0.51 -13.22 4.44
N ALA A 295 0.43 -14.52 4.73
CA ALA A 295 0.98 -15.08 5.95
C ALA A 295 2.52 -14.92 5.99
N ALA A 296 3.22 -15.24 4.90
CA ALA A 296 4.67 -15.05 4.80
C ALA A 296 5.10 -13.59 5.04
N VAL A 297 4.38 -12.62 4.47
CA VAL A 297 4.64 -11.19 4.72
C VAL A 297 4.53 -10.84 6.21
N GLY A 298 3.47 -11.30 6.88
CA GLY A 298 3.29 -11.06 8.31
C GLY A 298 4.39 -11.68 9.17
N MET A 299 4.96 -12.81 8.75
CA MET A 299 6.11 -13.42 9.43
C MET A 299 7.39 -12.57 9.29
N TYR A 300 7.67 -12.04 8.09
CA TYR A 300 8.80 -11.10 7.89
C TYR A 300 8.60 -9.79 8.66
N GLU A 301 7.39 -9.23 8.67
CA GLU A 301 7.07 -8.04 9.46
C GLU A 301 7.30 -8.27 10.96
N LYS A 302 6.95 -9.47 11.47
CA LYS A 302 7.17 -9.84 12.87
C LYS A 302 8.66 -10.04 13.19
N GLU A 303 9.40 -10.72 12.31
CA GLU A 303 10.85 -10.89 12.45
C GLU A 303 11.57 -9.54 12.52
N ALA A 304 11.16 -8.60 11.65
CA ALA A 304 11.66 -7.23 11.64
C ALA A 304 11.38 -6.47 12.94
N GLY A 305 10.17 -6.59 13.48
CA GLY A 305 9.77 -5.93 14.73
C GLY A 305 10.39 -6.54 15.99
N GLY A 306 10.76 -7.82 15.96
CA GLY A 306 11.34 -8.55 17.09
C GLY A 306 12.86 -8.38 17.26
N GLY A 307 13.59 -8.08 16.18
CA GLY A 307 15.05 -7.95 16.18
C GLY A 307 15.61 -6.70 16.88
N GLY A 308 14.77 -5.72 17.23
CA GLY A 308 15.18 -4.49 17.92
C GLY A 308 15.36 -4.61 19.43
N ALA A 309 15.01 -5.75 20.04
CA ALA A 309 15.09 -5.96 21.49
C ALA A 309 16.36 -6.69 21.96
N SER A 310 17.29 -6.99 21.05
CA SER A 310 18.52 -7.71 21.37
C SER A 310 19.70 -7.20 20.55
N MET A 311 20.18 -6.00 20.87
CA MET A 311 21.59 -5.60 20.79
C MET A 311 21.84 -4.47 21.79
#